data_AF-A0A1Y2FGE7-F1
#
_entry.id   AF-A0A1Y2FGE7-F1
#
_cell.length_a   1.000
_cell.length_b   1.000
_cell.length_c   1.000
_cell.angle_alpha   90.00
_cell.angle_beta   90.00
_cell.angle_gamma   90.00
#
_symmetry.space_group_name_H-M   'P 1'
#
loop_
_entity.id
_entity.type
_entity.pdbx_description
1 polymer ?
#
loop_
_entity_poly.entity_id
_entity_poly.type
_entity_poly.pdbx_seq_one_letter_code
_entity_poly.pdbx_strand_id
1 'polypeptide(L)' 'CPVAGCSKAFTRAYNLRSHQRTHTNERPFLCEVCGKAFARQHDRKRHEALHSGVKAHACPGCNKKFARMDALSRHFKS' A
#
# COMPACT_ATOMS: atom_id res chain seq x y z
N CYS A 1 10.02 -7.69 16.90
CA CYS A 1 10.16 -6.23 16.86
C CYS A 1 10.71 -5.84 18.22
N PRO A 2 11.77 -5.03 18.32
CA PRO A 2 12.38 -4.76 19.62
C PRO A 2 11.60 -3.75 20.47
N VAL A 3 10.55 -3.11 19.93
CA VAL A 3 9.75 -2.11 20.66
C VAL A 3 8.90 -2.79 21.73
N ALA A 4 8.99 -2.30 22.97
CA ALA A 4 8.18 -2.78 24.09
C ALA A 4 6.68 -2.71 23.76
N GLY A 5 5.93 -3.77 24.08
CA GLY A 5 4.51 -3.89 23.73
C GLY A 5 4.22 -4.27 22.28
N CYS A 6 5.25 -4.49 21.44
CA CYS A 6 5.06 -4.93 20.05
C CYS A 6 5.46 -6.38 19.80
N SER A 7 4.48 -7.27 19.72
CA SER A 7 4.70 -8.72 19.51
C SER A 7 4.95 -9.14 18.05
N LYS A 8 5.20 -8.21 17.12
CA LYS A 8 5.39 -8.55 15.70
C LYS A 8 6.79 -9.09 15.41
N ALA A 9 6.88 -10.30 14.87
CA ALA A 9 8.13 -10.91 14.40
C ALA A 9 8.25 -10.81 12.86
N PHE A 10 9.48 -10.74 12.35
CA PHE A 10 9.76 -10.63 10.92
C PHE A 10 10.98 -11.48 10.57
N THR A 11 10.87 -12.27 9.50
CA THR A 11 11.97 -13.08 8.98
C THR A 11 12.98 -12.28 8.15
N ARG A 12 12.60 -11.08 7.69
CA ARG A 12 13.43 -10.23 6.83
C ARG A 12 13.68 -8.87 7.48
N ALA A 13 14.93 -8.44 7.52
CA ALA A 13 15.33 -7.18 8.16
C ALA A 13 14.64 -5.95 7.55
N TYR A 14 14.45 -5.90 6.22
CA TYR A 14 13.77 -4.76 5.59
C TYR A 14 12.28 -4.66 6.01
N ASN A 15 11.63 -5.80 6.31
CA ASN A 15 10.25 -5.80 6.81
C ASN A 15 10.21 -5.27 8.24
N LEU A 16 11.16 -5.66 9.09
CA LEU A 16 11.29 -5.12 10.45
C LEU A 16 11.52 -3.59 10.42
N ARG A 17 12.47 -3.10 9.60
CA ARG A 17 12.74 -1.65 9.46
C ARG A 17 11.49 -0.89 8.99
N SER A 18 10.83 -1.40 7.96
CA SER A 18 9.57 -0.83 7.45
C SER A 18 8.47 -0.82 8.51
N HIS A 19 8.38 -1.86 9.33
CA HIS A 19 7.45 -1.91 10.45
C HIS A 19 7.81 -0.91 11.55
N GLN A 20 9.08 -0.71 11.88
CA GLN A 20 9.48 0.24 12.92
C GLN A 20 9.01 1.68 12.62
N ARG A 21 8.89 2.05 11.33
CA ARG A 21 8.30 3.33 10.92
C ARG A 21 6.84 3.53 11.35
N THR A 22 6.11 2.45 11.67
CA THR A 22 4.74 2.58 12.22
C THR A 22 4.73 3.05 13.66
N HIS A 23 5.85 2.92 14.38
CA HIS A 23 6.00 3.41 15.76
C HIS A 23 6.48 4.85 15.78
N THR A 24 7.37 5.22 14.87
CA THR A 24 7.94 6.58 14.78
C THR A 24 7.12 7.55 13.93
N ASN A 25 6.10 7.05 13.23
CA ASN A 25 5.35 7.78 12.20
C ASN A 25 6.22 8.34 11.06
N GLU A 26 7.44 7.82 10.87
CA GLU A 26 8.33 8.21 9.78
C GLU A 26 7.73 7.80 8.43
N ARG A 27 7.61 8.77 7.51
CA ARG A 27 7.03 8.57 6.18
C ARG A 27 7.95 9.14 5.12
N PRO A 28 9.07 8.46 4.81
CA PRO A 28 10.10 9.02 3.93
C PRO A 28 9.69 9.02 2.45
N PHE A 29 8.60 8.35 2.08
CA PHE A 29 8.19 8.24 0.68
C PHE A 29 7.06 9.23 0.38
N LEU A 30 7.41 10.36 -0.22
CA LEU A 30 6.47 11.38 -0.66
C LEU A 30 5.92 11.05 -2.05
N CYS A 31 4.64 11.28 -2.26
CA CYS A 31 4.06 11.32 -3.59
C CYS A 31 4.42 12.64 -4.25
N GLU A 32 5.06 12.60 -5.41
CA GLU A 32 5.51 13.80 -6.13
C GLU A 32 4.34 14.61 -6.72
N VAL A 33 3.18 13.97 -6.91
CA VAL A 33 1.98 14.62 -7.47
C VAL A 33 1.22 15.46 -6.42
N CYS A 34 1.08 14.96 -5.19
CA CYS A 34 0.22 15.58 -4.18
C CYS A 34 0.88 15.79 -2.81
N GLY A 35 2.18 15.49 -2.68
CA GLY A 35 2.94 15.65 -1.43
C GLY A 35 2.61 14.63 -0.33
N LYS A 36 1.66 13.70 -0.56
CA LYS A 36 1.24 12.74 0.48
C LYS A 36 2.36 11.78 0.86
N ALA A 37 2.62 11.63 2.16
CA ALA A 37 3.71 10.82 2.69
C ALA A 37 3.30 9.39 3.09
N PHE A 38 4.17 8.42 2.79
CA PHE A 38 3.97 6.98 3.06
C PHE A 38 5.18 6.38 3.80
N ALA A 39 4.93 5.38 4.65
CA ALA A 39 5.97 4.62 5.36
C ALA A 39 6.69 3.58 4.48
N ARG A 40 6.08 3.21 3.33
CA ARG A 40 6.63 2.22 2.39
C ARG A 40 6.59 2.70 0.95
N GLN A 41 7.64 2.38 0.21
CA GLN A 41 7.78 2.75 -1.19
C GLN A 41 6.67 2.17 -2.09
N HIS A 42 6.29 0.90 -1.87
CA HIS A 42 5.24 0.26 -2.68
C HIS A 42 3.85 0.87 -2.41
N ASP A 43 3.59 1.33 -1.18
CA ASP A 43 2.32 1.99 -0.84
C ASP A 43 2.21 3.34 -1.58
N ARG A 44 3.30 4.12 -1.64
CA ARG A 44 3.38 5.34 -2.45
C ARG A 44 3.24 5.06 -3.94
N LYS A 45 3.99 4.10 -4.52
CA LYS A 45 3.85 3.74 -5.95
C LYS A 45 2.43 3.35 -6.32
N ARG A 46 1.78 2.57 -5.45
CA ARG A 46 0.38 2.16 -5.60
C ARG A 46 -0.58 3.35 -5.54
N HIS A 47 -0.28 4.33 -4.68
CA HIS A 47 -1.04 5.56 -4.61
C HIS A 47 -0.85 6.42 -5.87
N GLU A 48 0.37 6.53 -6.40
CA GLU A 48 0.65 7.26 -7.63
C GLU A 48 -0.14 6.72 -8.83
N ALA A 49 -0.38 5.41 -8.88
CA ALA A 49 -1.25 4.80 -9.90
C ALA A 49 -2.72 5.27 -9.84
N LEU A 50 -3.15 5.90 -8.75
CA LEU A 50 -4.48 6.53 -8.69
C LEU A 50 -4.49 7.88 -9.42
N HIS A 51 -3.37 8.60 -9.45
CA HIS A 51 -3.23 9.86 -10.18
C HIS A 51 -3.19 9.65 -11.69
N SER A 52 -2.66 8.52 -12.16
CA SER A 52 -2.65 8.19 -13.59
C SER A 52 -4.03 7.80 -14.13
N GLY A 53 -5.01 7.52 -13.25
CA GLY A 53 -6.36 7.10 -13.65
C GLY A 53 -6.42 5.73 -14.34
N VAL A 54 -5.31 4.99 -14.43
CA VAL A 54 -5.24 3.71 -15.16
C VAL A 54 -6.03 2.64 -14.39
N LYS A 55 -7.08 2.12 -15.02
CA LYS A 55 -7.90 1.02 -14.49
C LYS A 55 -7.68 -0.26 -15.31
N ALA A 56 -6.60 -0.97 -15.00
CA ALA A 56 -6.14 -2.13 -15.75
C ALA A 56 -6.94 -3.41 -15.51
N HIS A 57 -7.75 -3.48 -14.45
CA HIS A 57 -8.43 -4.72 -14.05
C HIS A 57 -9.93 -4.60 -14.26
N ALA A 58 -10.49 -5.35 -15.20
CA ALA A 58 -11.93 -5.37 -15.47
C ALA A 58 -12.60 -6.58 -14.79
N CYS A 59 -13.79 -6.36 -14.23
CA CYS A 59 -14.68 -7.46 -13.82
C CYS A 59 -15.37 -8.05 -15.06
N PRO A 60 -15.26 -9.36 -15.33
CA PRO A 60 -15.87 -9.97 -16.51
C PRO A 60 -17.41 -9.98 -16.46
N GLY A 61 -18.01 -9.98 -15.26
CA GLY A 61 -19.47 -10.07 -15.10
C GLY A 61 -20.23 -8.74 -15.25
N CYS A 62 -19.61 -7.62 -14.92
CA CYS A 62 -20.26 -6.30 -14.98
C CYS A 62 -19.42 -5.21 -15.68
N ASN A 63 -18.28 -5.58 -16.25
CA ASN A 63 -17.33 -4.72 -16.95
C ASN A 63 -16.77 -3.52 -16.15
N LYS A 64 -17.01 -3.47 -14.83
CA LYS A 64 -16.43 -2.44 -13.95
C LYS A 64 -14.92 -2.56 -13.93
N LYS A 65 -14.23 -1.44 -14.15
CA LYS A 65 -12.76 -1.36 -14.14
C LYS A 65 -12.23 -0.85 -12.81
N PHE A 66 -11.13 -1.43 -12.35
CA PHE A 66 -10.46 -1.14 -11.10
C PHE A 66 -8.99 -0.83 -11.36
N ALA A 67 -8.45 0.13 -10.61
CA ALA A 67 -7.03 0.48 -10.67
C ALA A 67 -6.13 -0.60 -10.06
N ARG A 68 -6.67 -1.52 -9.24
CA ARG A 68 -5.88 -2.51 -8.50
C ARG A 68 -6.62 -3.85 -8.41
N MET A 69 -5.86 -4.93 -8.48
CA MET A 69 -6.40 -6.30 -8.41
C MET A 69 -7.15 -6.58 -7.11
N ASP A 70 -6.64 -6.16 -5.95
CA ASP A 70 -7.30 -6.38 -4.66
C ASP A 70 -8.66 -5.65 -4.55
N ALA A 71 -8.82 -4.51 -5.23
CA ALA A 71 -10.12 -3.85 -5.33
C ALA A 71 -11.10 -4.67 -6.16
N LEU A 72 -10.65 -5.28 -7.26
CA LEU A 72 -11.43 -6.23 -8.04
C LEU A 72 -11.73 -7.51 -7.23
N SER A 73 -10.75 -8.07 -6.51
CA SER A 73 -10.97 -9.25 -5.64
C SER A 73 -12.00 -9.00 -4.55
N ARG A 74 -12.02 -7.80 -3.96
CA ARG A 74 -13.06 -7.41 -3.00
C ARG A 74 -14.41 -7.20 -3.66
N HIS A 75 -14.44 -6.73 -4.91
CA HIS A 75 -15.68 -6.66 -5.68
C HIS A 75 -16.29 -8.04 -5.93
N PHE A 76 -15.48 -9.09 -6.14
CA PHE A 76 -15.98 -10.47 -6.28
C PHE A 76 -16.44 -11.11 -4.96
N LYS A 77 -16.00 -10.58 -3.82
CA LYS A 77 -16.41 -11.05 -2.48
C LYS A 77 -17.66 -10.34 -1.96
N SER A 78 -18.14 -9.34 -2.71
CA SER A 78 -19.38 -8.60 -2.46
C SER A 78 -20.49 -9.19 -3.32
#